data_AF-A7B466-F1
#
_entry.id   AF-A7B466-F1
#
_cell.length_a   1.000
_cell.length_b   1.000
_cell.length_c   1.000
_cell.angle_alpha   90.00
_cell.angle_beta   90.00
_cell.angle_gamma   90.00
#
_symmetry.space_group_name_H-M   'P 1'
#
loop_
_entity.id
_entity.type
_entity.pdbx_description
1 polymer ?
#
loop_
_entity_poly.entity_id
_entity_poly.type
_entity_poly.pdbx_seq_one_letter_code
_entity_poly.pdbx_strand_id
1 'polypeptide(L)' 'MEELMKELNSIKKYIPYNTYRTIKGQMKSGNVEAARTGISRIKKRAEGQKHGHTCN' A
#
# COMPACT_ATOMS: atom_id res chain seq x y z
N MET A 1 -9.02 9.21 7.84
CA MET A 1 -9.55 8.01 7.15
C MET A 1 -9.73 8.24 5.65
N GLU A 2 -10.33 9.36 5.24
CA GLU A 2 -10.58 9.66 3.83
C GLU A 2 -9.30 9.77 2.97
N GLU A 3 -8.25 10.42 3.50
CA GLU A 3 -6.95 10.53 2.80
C GLU A 3 -6.28 9.17 2.56
N LEU A 4 -6.26 8.29 3.57
CA LEU A 4 -5.73 6.93 3.44
C LEU A 4 -6.50 6.09 2.40
N MET A 5 -7.81 6.31 2.28
CA MET A 5 -8.63 5.64 1.28
C MET A 5 -8.29 6.13 -0.14
N LYS A 6 -8.03 7.43 -0.30
CA LYS A 6 -7.52 8.00 -1.56
C LYS A 6 -6.13 7.44 -1.90
N GLU A 7 -5.21 7.40 -0.94
CA GLU A 7 -3.89 6.81 -1.14
C GLU A 7 -3.97 5.33 -1.53
N LEU A 8 -4.79 4.54 -0.82
CA LEU A 8 -5.01 3.13 -1.11
C LEU A 8 -5.58 2.89 -2.52
N ASN A 9 -6.51 3.75 -2.97
CA ASN A 9 -7.07 3.67 -4.31
C ASN A 9 -6.04 4.07 -5.39
N SER A 10 -5.15 5.02 -5.11
CA SER A 10 -4.05 5.39 -6.02
C SER A 10 -3.07 4.24 -6.25
N ILE A 11 -2.74 3.48 -5.20
CA ILE A 11 -1.84 2.33 -5.30
C ILE A 11 -2.52 1.04 -5.81
N LYS A 12 -3.86 1.02 -5.93
CA LYS A 12 -4.65 -0.17 -6.32
C LYS A 12 -4.17 -0.79 -7.65
N LYS A 13 -3.69 0.03 -8.59
CA LYS A 13 -3.16 -0.44 -9.88
C LYS A 13 -1.84 -1.22 -9.76
N TYR A 14 -1.10 -1.02 -8.68
CA TYR A 14 0.24 -1.57 -8.46
C TYR A 14 0.27 -2.76 -7.50
N ILE A 15 -0.88 -3.15 -6.93
CA ILE A 15 -0.97 -4.23 -5.95
C ILE A 15 -2.05 -5.26 -6.31
N PRO A 16 -1.85 -6.53 -5.94
CA PRO A 16 -2.90 -7.52 -6.11
C PRO A 16 -4.10 -7.19 -5.21
N TYR A 17 -5.29 -7.61 -5.66
CA TYR A 17 -6.56 -7.33 -5.00
C TYR A 17 -6.60 -7.80 -3.53
N ASN A 18 -5.93 -8.92 -3.22
CA ASN A 18 -5.84 -9.45 -1.86
C ASN A 18 -5.12 -8.47 -0.92
N THR A 19 -4.03 -7.84 -1.36
CA THR A 19 -3.30 -6.83 -0.58
C THR A 19 -4.16 -5.59 -0.35
N TYR A 20 -4.88 -5.13 -1.38
CA TYR A 20 -5.83 -4.03 -1.25
C TYR A 20 -6.92 -4.36 -0.20
N ARG A 21 -7.49 -5.57 -0.26
CA ARG A 21 -8.54 -6.02 0.66
C ARG A 21 -8.05 -6.11 2.11
N THR A 22 -6.83 -6.61 2.34
CA THR A 22 -6.22 -6.67 3.67
C THR A 22 -6.02 -5.28 4.26
N ILE A 23 -5.45 -4.34 3.49
CA ILE A 23 -5.22 -2.96 3.96
C ILE A 23 -6.54 -2.25 4.25
N LYS A 24 -7.54 -2.43 3.38
CA LYS A 24 -8.91 -1.92 3.62
C LYS A 24 -9.53 -2.52 4.88
N GLY A 25 -9.28 -3.80 5.15
CA GLY A 25 -9.71 -4.48 6.37
C GLY A 25 -9.05 -3.89 7.63
N GLN A 26 -7.74 -3.66 7.59
CA GLN A 26 -6.99 -3.03 8.69
C GLN A 26 -7.55 -1.65 9.04
N MET A 27 -7.88 -0.83 8.03
CA MET A 27 -8.54 0.46 8.24
C MET A 27 -9.90 0.32 8.90
N LYS A 28 -10.73 -0.64 8.46
CA LYS A 28 -12.05 -0.91 9.05
C LYS A 28 -11.97 -1.41 10.50
N SER A 29 -10.94 -2.19 10.83
CA SER A 29 -10.70 -2.71 12.17
C SER A 29 -10.04 -1.70 13.12
N GLY A 30 -9.79 -0.46 12.68
CA GLY A 30 -9.14 0.57 13.51
C GLY A 30 -7.61 0.51 13.54
N ASN A 31 -6.99 -0.46 12.86
CA ASN A 31 -5.53 -0.59 12.73
C ASN A 31 -4.98 0.32 11.62
N VAL A 32 -5.14 1.63 11.82
CA VAL A 32 -4.76 2.67 10.85
C VAL A 32 -3.25 2.75 10.62
N GLU A 33 -2.44 2.54 11.65
CA GLU A 33 -0.97 2.56 11.55
C GLU A 33 -0.41 1.45 10.66
N ALA A 34 -0.97 0.24 10.81
CA ALA A 34 -0.58 -0.90 9.98
C ALA A 34 -0.94 -0.66 8.51
N ALA A 35 -2.13 -0.11 8.24
CA ALA A 35 -2.57 0.25 6.90
C ALA A 35 -1.66 1.31 6.27
N ARG A 36 -1.33 2.37 7.03
CA ARG A 36 -0.44 3.45 6.57
C ARG A 36 0.97 2.93 6.25
N THR A 37 1.52 2.08 7.10
CA THR A 37 2.83 1.45 6.89
C THR A 37 2.82 0.56 5.65
N GLY A 38 1.75 -0.23 5.46
CA GLY A 38 1.56 -1.06 4.26
C GLY A 38 1.56 -0.22 2.97
N ILE A 39 0.77 0.86 2.94
CA ILE A 39 0.69 1.80 1.82
C ILE A 39 2.06 2.44 1.53
N SER A 40 2.77 2.92 2.55
CA SER A 40 4.09 3.54 2.40
C SER A 40 5.13 2.58 1.82
N ARG A 41 5.16 1.32 2.29
CA ARG A 41 6.07 0.29 1.75
C ARG A 41 5.78 -0.02 0.29
N ILE A 42 4.51 -0.13 -0.08
CA ILE A 42 4.10 -0.37 -1.46
C ILE A 42 4.50 0.81 -2.35
N LYS A 43 4.26 2.04 -1.90
CA LYS A 43 4.64 3.25 -2.64
C LYS A 43 6.16 3.31 -2.84
N LYS A 44 6.95 3.09 -1.79
CA LYS A 44 8.41 2.97 -1.88
C LYS A 44 8.87 1.86 -2.83
N ARG A 45 8.16 0.72 -2.89
CA ARG A 45 8.47 -0.36 -3.85
C ARG A 45 8.12 0.04 -5.28
N ALA A 46 6.99 0.70 -5.50
CA ALA A 46 6.59 1.19 -6.82
C ALA A 46 7.53 2.30 -7.33
N GLU A 47 8.02 3.16 -6.44
CA GLU A 47 9.02 4.19 -6.73
C GLU A 47 10.42 3.57 -6.91
N GLY A 48 10.83 2.65 -6.03
CA GLY A 48 12.11 1.95 -6.07
C GLY A 48 12.26 0.93 -7.21
N GLN A 49 11.16 0.42 -7.77
CA GLN A 49 11.19 -0.37 -9.00
C GLN A 49 11.70 0.41 -10.21
N LYS A 50 11.73 1.75 -10.16
CA LYS A 50 12.42 2.56 -11.19
C LYS A 50 13.94 2.58 -11.04
N HIS A 51 14.53 2.02 -9.97
CA HIS A 51 15.96 2.23 -9.67
C HIS A 51 16.72 1.06 -9.02
N GLY A 52 16.19 -0.17 -8.96
CA GLY A 52 16.93 -1.23 -8.27
C GLY A 52 16.52 -2.65 -8.64
N HIS A 53 16.95 -3.10 -9.81
CA HIS A 53 17.18 -4.53 -10.04
C HIS A 53 18.64 -4.81 -9.68
N THR A 54 18.97 -4.85 -8.39
CA THR A 54 20.20 -5.56 -7.96
C THR A 54 19.76 -6.92 -7.47
N CYS A 55 19.84 -7.87 -8.38
CA CYS A 55 19.95 -9.28 -8.05
C CYS A 55 21.24 -9.44 -7.24
N ASN A 56 21.17 -10.12 -6.10
CA ASN A 56 22.26 -10.97 -5.63
C ASN A 56 21.66 -12.13 -4.85
#